data_AF-A0A3D1YPI4-F1
#
_entry.id   AF-A0A3D1YPI4-F1
#
_cell.length_a   1.000
_cell.length_b   1.000
_cell.length_c   1.000
_cell.angle_alpha   90.00
_cell.angle_beta   90.00
_cell.angle_gamma   90.00
#
_symmetry.space_group_name_H-M   'P 1'
#
loop_
_entity.id
_entity.type
_entity.pdbx_description
1 polymer ?
#
loop_
_entity_poly.entity_id
_entity_poly.type
_entity_poly.pdbx_seq_one_letter_code
_entity_poly.pdbx_strand_id
1 'polypeptide(L)'
;MITALYASLLTLWFVFLSMRVIALRGNPMFAFLILGASPDDMLERAVRAHGNLAEYAPIMLILLYLLETLPGTSVTPTTLHVLGGSFLLGRLMHGICFGFMTSSMPLRIGGTALTIFPLMGAAILLLTLAV
;
A
#
# COMPACT_ATOMS: atom_id res chain seq x y z
N MET A 1 -1.75 -4.26 19.09
CA MET A 1 -1.17 -4.99 17.96
C MET A 1 -0.76 -3.99 16.88
N ILE A 2 0.52 -3.90 16.55
CA ILE A 2 1.09 -3.00 15.54
C ILE A 2 0.55 -3.36 14.15
N THR A 3 0.39 -4.65 13.86
CA THR A 3 -0.20 -5.10 12.60
C THR A 3 -1.62 -4.56 12.40
N ALA A 4 -2.42 -4.49 13.48
CA ALA A 4 -3.78 -3.96 13.41
C ALA A 4 -3.81 -2.47 13.03
N LEU A 5 -2.82 -1.68 13.49
CA LEU A 5 -2.67 -0.28 13.09
C LEU A 5 -2.43 -0.17 11.58
N TYR A 6 -1.44 -0.91 11.05
CA TYR A 6 -1.11 -0.84 9.63
C TYR A 6 -2.22 -1.44 8.74
N ALA A 7 -2.88 -2.51 9.19
CA ALA A 7 -4.04 -3.06 8.52
C ALA A 7 -5.16 -2.02 8.38
N SER A 8 -5.43 -1.27 9.44
CA SER A 8 -6.44 -0.20 9.43
C SER A 8 -6.06 0.91 8.46
N LEU A 9 -4.84 1.43 8.53
CA LEU A 9 -4.37 2.52 7.68
C LEU A 9 -4.35 2.14 6.18
N LEU A 10 -3.84 0.95 5.86
CA LEU A 10 -3.81 0.44 4.49
C LEU A 10 -5.23 0.19 3.95
N THR A 11 -6.14 -0.29 4.79
CA THR A 11 -7.55 -0.50 4.41
C THR A 11 -8.26 0.82 4.14
N LEU A 12 -8.05 1.84 4.99
CA LEU A 12 -8.61 3.17 4.73
C LEU A 12 -8.10 3.76 3.41
N TRP A 13 -6.81 3.59 3.12
CA TRP A 13 -6.24 4.00 1.84
C TRP A 13 -6.82 3.21 0.66
N PHE A 14 -7.03 1.90 0.83
CA PHE A 14 -7.67 1.04 -0.16
C PHE A 14 -9.09 1.48 -0.49
N VAL A 15 -9.91 1.75 0.53
CA VAL A 15 -11.28 2.28 0.36
C VAL A 15 -11.24 3.61 -0.39
N PHE A 16 -10.30 4.50 -0.07
CA PHE A 16 -10.16 5.77 -0.76
C PHE A 16 -9.83 5.62 -2.26
N LEU A 17 -8.88 4.74 -2.60
CA LEU A 17 -8.58 4.43 -4.00
C LEU A 17 -9.77 3.78 -4.72
N SER A 18 -10.55 2.95 -4.02
CA SER A 18 -11.77 2.32 -4.55
C SER A 18 -12.84 3.37 -4.88
N MET A 19 -13.11 4.30 -3.95
CA MET A 19 -14.04 5.43 -4.19
C MET A 19 -13.66 6.23 -5.44
N ARG A 20 -12.36 6.40 -5.68
CA ARG A 20 -11.87 7.09 -6.87
C ARG A 20 -12.09 6.32 -8.16
N VAL A 21 -11.89 5.00 -8.16
CA VAL A 21 -12.24 4.15 -9.32
C VAL A 21 -13.74 4.22 -9.60
N ILE A 22 -14.57 4.22 -8.56
CA ILE A 22 -16.03 4.35 -8.68
C ILE A 22 -16.41 5.72 -9.27
N ALA A 23 -15.77 6.80 -8.84
CA ALA A 23 -15.97 8.14 -9.39
C ALA A 23 -15.68 8.20 -10.89
N LEU A 24 -14.52 7.69 -11.32
CA LEU A 24 -14.07 7.70 -12.71
C LEU A 24 -14.92 6.79 -13.61
N ARG A 25 -15.70 5.86 -13.04
CA ARG A 25 -16.73 5.07 -13.77
C ARG A 25 -18.06 5.83 -13.97
N GLY A 26 -18.13 7.10 -13.57
CA GLY A 26 -19.30 7.94 -13.80
C GLY A 26 -20.31 8.00 -12.66
N ASN A 27 -19.94 7.59 -11.44
CA ASN A 27 -20.83 7.71 -10.28
C ASN A 27 -20.88 9.17 -9.78
N PRO A 28 -22.05 9.85 -9.81
CA PRO A 28 -22.16 11.26 -9.43
C PRO A 28 -21.89 11.51 -7.93
N MET A 29 -22.09 10.49 -7.07
CA MET A 29 -21.84 10.60 -5.62
C MET A 29 -20.37 10.95 -5.31
N PHE A 30 -19.44 10.49 -6.15
CA PHE A 30 -18.01 10.67 -5.95
C PHE A 30 -17.37 11.57 -7.02
N ALA A 31 -18.16 12.34 -7.77
CA ALA A 31 -17.67 13.19 -8.86
C ALA A 31 -16.55 14.16 -8.42
N PHE A 32 -16.53 14.57 -7.15
CA PHE A 32 -15.48 15.43 -6.57
C PHE A 32 -14.07 14.79 -6.58
N LEU A 33 -13.97 13.47 -6.76
CA LEU A 33 -12.70 12.73 -6.87
C LEU A 33 -12.16 12.63 -8.30
N ILE A 34 -12.92 13.15 -9.28
CA ILE A 34 -12.47 13.28 -10.67
C ILE A 34 -11.51 14.46 -10.73
N LEU A 35 -10.24 14.18 -10.47
CA LEU A 35 -9.14 15.15 -10.48
C LEU A 35 -8.11 14.71 -11.52
N GLY A 36 -7.76 15.58 -12.46
CA GLY A 36 -6.70 15.37 -13.45
C GLY A 36 -7.19 15.55 -14.91
N ALA A 37 -6.44 14.98 -15.86
CA ALA A 37 -6.69 15.06 -17.30
C ALA A 37 -7.85 14.14 -17.76
N SER A 38 -7.84 13.69 -19.03
CA SER A 38 -8.91 12.89 -19.67
C SER A 38 -9.41 11.72 -18.79
N PRO A 39 -10.74 11.56 -18.59
CA PRO A 39 -11.32 10.54 -17.71
C PRO A 39 -10.88 9.09 -18.02
N ASP A 40 -10.74 8.76 -19.31
CA ASP A 40 -10.46 7.39 -19.75
C ASP A 40 -9.05 6.92 -19.36
N ASP A 41 -8.03 7.75 -19.62
CA ASP A 41 -6.64 7.46 -19.24
C ASP A 41 -6.48 7.39 -17.71
N MET A 42 -7.30 8.15 -16.99
CA MET A 42 -7.25 8.20 -15.53
C MET A 42 -7.92 7.00 -14.86
N LEU A 43 -8.96 6.45 -15.49
CA LEU A 43 -9.63 5.25 -14.99
C LEU A 43 -8.66 4.06 -14.95
N GLU A 44 -7.94 3.80 -16.04
CA GLU A 44 -7.00 2.67 -16.08
C GLU A 44 -5.93 2.79 -15.00
N ARG A 45 -5.37 3.99 -14.83
CA ARG A 45 -4.32 4.23 -13.83
C ARG A 45 -4.85 4.14 -12.39
N ALA A 46 -6.07 4.63 -12.14
CA ALA A 46 -6.73 4.48 -10.84
C ALA A 46 -6.99 3.00 -10.51
N VAL A 47 -7.44 2.22 -11.49
CA VAL A 47 -7.62 0.77 -11.36
C VAL A 47 -6.29 0.09 -11.04
N ARG A 48 -5.19 0.49 -11.68
CA ARG A 48 -3.85 -0.04 -11.37
C ARG A 48 -3.35 0.36 -9.98
N ALA A 49 -3.59 1.61 -9.55
CA ALA A 49 -3.24 2.05 -8.21
C ALA A 49 -3.97 1.21 -7.14
N HIS A 50 -5.28 1.00 -7.32
CA HIS A 50 -6.10 0.19 -6.43
C HIS A 50 -5.70 -1.30 -6.47
N GLY A 51 -5.56 -1.88 -7.65
CA GLY A 51 -5.16 -3.28 -7.84
C GLY A 51 -3.80 -3.58 -7.23
N ASN A 52 -2.81 -2.70 -7.41
CA ASN A 52 -1.49 -2.88 -6.83
C ASN A 52 -1.50 -2.83 -5.29
N LEU A 53 -2.40 -2.05 -4.69
CA LEU A 53 -2.57 -2.11 -3.24
C LEU A 53 -3.23 -3.44 -2.82
N ALA A 54 -4.23 -3.91 -3.57
CA ALA A 54 -4.91 -5.19 -3.35
C ALA A 54 -3.96 -6.39 -3.40
N GLU A 55 -2.96 -6.34 -4.28
CA GLU A 55 -1.99 -7.41 -4.47
C GLU A 55 -0.95 -7.46 -3.36
N TYR A 56 -0.39 -6.29 -2.97
CA TYR A 56 0.77 -6.24 -2.06
C TYR A 56 0.39 -6.12 -0.58
N ALA A 57 -0.69 -5.41 -0.25
CA ALA A 57 -1.05 -5.15 1.15
C ALA A 57 -1.37 -6.43 1.94
N PRO A 58 -2.16 -7.41 1.42
CA PRO A 58 -2.45 -8.63 2.17
C PRO A 58 -1.19 -9.42 2.51
N ILE A 59 -0.26 -9.54 1.55
CA ILE A 59 1.01 -10.26 1.75
C ILE A 59 1.81 -9.60 2.88
N MET A 60 1.95 -8.27 2.85
CA MET A 60 2.68 -7.53 3.88
C MET A 60 2.01 -7.68 5.26
N LEU A 61 0.69 -7.58 5.33
CA LEU A 61 -0.06 -7.71 6.59
C LEU A 61 0.07 -9.09 7.20
N ILE A 62 0.06 -10.14 6.38
CA ILE A 62 0.31 -11.51 6.84
C ILE A 62 1.73 -11.63 7.41
N LEU A 63 2.74 -11.12 6.71
CA LEU A 63 4.13 -11.15 7.18
C LEU A 63 4.30 -10.39 8.51
N LEU A 64 3.72 -9.19 8.62
CA LEU A 64 3.75 -8.41 9.87
C LEU A 64 3.04 -9.13 11.02
N TYR A 65 1.88 -9.73 10.76
CA TYR A 65 1.14 -10.49 11.76
C TYR A 65 1.96 -11.66 12.29
N LEU A 66 2.58 -12.43 11.39
CA LEU A 66 3.43 -13.56 11.76
C LEU A 66 4.63 -13.08 12.57
N LEU A 67 5.34 -12.03 12.11
CA LEU A 67 6.47 -11.46 12.85
C LEU A 67 6.09 -10.91 14.23
N GLU A 68 4.87 -10.37 14.39
CA GLU A 68 4.38 -9.85 15.67
C GLU A 68 3.94 -10.97 16.64
N THR A 69 3.43 -12.08 16.12
CA THR A 69 2.81 -13.15 16.95
C THR A 69 3.70 -14.36 17.17
N LEU A 70 4.82 -14.49 16.45
CA LEU A 70 5.72 -15.63 16.57
C LEU A 70 6.39 -15.65 17.97
N PRO A 71 6.15 -16.71 18.79
CA PRO A 71 6.71 -16.80 20.13
C PRO A 71 8.24 -16.90 20.11
N GLY A 72 8.92 -16.28 21.08
CA GLY A 72 10.36 -16.42 21.25
C GLY A 72 11.23 -15.63 20.27
N THR A 73 10.63 -14.79 19.42
CA THR A 73 11.38 -13.93 18.52
C THR A 73 11.91 -12.68 19.22
N SER A 74 13.09 -12.22 18.79
CA SER A 74 13.70 -10.95 19.21
C SER A 74 13.23 -9.75 18.39
N VAL A 75 12.10 -9.89 17.67
CA VAL A 75 11.57 -8.82 16.82
C VAL A 75 11.05 -7.68 17.69
N THR A 76 11.72 -6.54 17.59
CA THR A 76 11.34 -5.36 18.36
C THR A 76 10.14 -4.65 17.73
N PRO A 77 9.29 -3.98 18.54
CA PRO A 77 8.23 -3.09 18.06
C PRO A 77 8.73 -2.08 17.01
N THR A 78 9.94 -1.56 17.18
CA THR A 78 10.59 -0.64 16.25
C THR A 78 10.76 -1.25 14.87
N THR A 79 11.16 -2.52 14.77
CA THR A 79 11.34 -3.22 13.49
C THR A 79 10.01 -3.32 12.75
N LEU A 80 8.93 -3.67 13.45
CA LEU A 80 7.58 -3.73 12.87
C LEU A 80 7.12 -2.35 12.38
N HIS A 81 7.40 -1.29 13.13
CA HIS A 81 7.07 0.08 12.71
C HIS A 81 7.86 0.55 11.50
N VAL A 82 9.15 0.20 11.40
CA VAL A 82 9.97 0.52 10.23
C VAL A 82 9.45 -0.22 9.00
N LEU A 83 9.17 -1.52 9.11
CA LEU A 83 8.63 -2.33 8.01
C LEU A 83 7.25 -1.87 7.58
N GLY A 84 6.29 -1.77 8.50
CA GLY A 84 4.93 -1.33 8.20
C GLY A 84 4.86 0.13 7.76
N GLY A 85 5.64 1.02 8.39
CA GLY A 85 5.66 2.44 8.08
C GLY A 85 6.27 2.75 6.71
N SER A 86 7.40 2.14 6.38
CA SER A 86 8.02 2.29 5.05
C SER A 86 7.10 1.74 3.96
N PHE A 87 6.51 0.56 4.17
CA PHE A 87 5.54 -0.01 3.24
C PHE A 87 4.34 0.91 3.03
N LEU A 88 3.70 1.39 4.12
CA LEU A 88 2.58 2.33 4.04
C LEU A 88 2.95 3.58 3.23
N LEU A 89 4.12 4.18 3.52
CA LEU A 89 4.60 5.34 2.78
C LEU A 89 4.77 5.03 1.29
N GLY A 90 5.35 3.88 0.95
CA GLY A 90 5.49 3.43 -0.43
C GLY A 90 4.14 3.27 -1.14
N ARG A 91 3.14 2.73 -0.46
CA ARG A 91 1.77 2.58 -0.98
C ARG A 91 1.05 3.92 -1.17
N LEU A 92 1.27 4.89 -0.28
CA LEU A 92 0.76 6.25 -0.44
C LEU A 92 1.40 6.92 -1.66
N MET A 93 2.73 6.90 -1.77
CA MET A 93 3.46 7.50 -2.90
C MET A 93 3.04 6.87 -4.24
N HIS A 94 3.00 5.55 -4.33
CA HIS A 94 2.62 4.84 -5.55
C HIS A 94 1.14 5.07 -5.89
N GLY A 95 0.26 4.99 -4.89
CA GLY A 95 -1.17 5.25 -5.06
C GLY A 95 -1.47 6.69 -5.48
N ILE A 96 -0.72 7.67 -5.00
CA ILE A 96 -0.84 9.07 -5.43
C ILE A 96 -0.33 9.24 -6.87
N CYS A 97 0.82 8.66 -7.22
CA CYS A 97 1.39 8.75 -8.58
C CYS A 97 0.46 8.17 -9.65
N PHE A 98 -0.03 6.95 -9.44
CA PHE A 98 -0.90 6.28 -10.41
C PHE A 98 -2.35 6.70 -10.28
N GLY A 99 -2.79 7.03 -9.07
CA GLY A 99 -4.10 7.62 -8.87
C GLY A 99 -4.16 8.98 -9.57
N PHE A 100 -3.52 9.99 -9.00
CA PHE A 100 -3.88 11.38 -9.20
C PHE A 100 -3.01 12.14 -10.21
N MET A 101 -1.92 11.56 -10.68
CA MET A 101 -0.95 12.26 -11.53
C MET A 101 -0.84 11.60 -12.90
N THR A 102 -0.48 12.36 -13.92
CA THR A 102 -0.18 11.85 -15.28
C THR A 102 1.25 11.29 -15.35
N SER A 103 2.20 11.87 -14.62
CA SER A 103 3.53 11.28 -14.46
C SER A 103 4.26 11.90 -13.27
N SER A 104 4.88 11.08 -12.43
CA SER A 104 5.81 11.53 -11.39
C SER A 104 6.84 10.44 -11.09
N MET A 105 8.01 10.54 -11.74
CA MET A 105 9.11 9.57 -11.56
C MET A 105 9.56 9.40 -10.09
N PRO A 106 9.68 10.47 -9.28
CA PRO A 106 10.08 10.31 -7.87
C PRO A 106 9.09 9.49 -7.04
N LEU A 107 7.77 9.72 -7.22
CA LEU A 107 6.75 8.97 -6.48
C LEU A 107 6.63 7.53 -6.98
N ARG A 108 6.84 7.29 -8.27
CA ARG A 108 6.85 5.95 -8.86
C ARG A 108 8.03 5.13 -8.33
N ILE A 109 9.26 5.62 -8.51
CA ILE A 109 10.47 4.88 -8.12
C ILE A 109 10.55 4.75 -6.60
N GLY A 110 10.34 5.85 -5.87
CA GLY A 110 10.35 5.85 -4.41
C GLY A 110 9.24 4.96 -3.84
N GLY A 111 8.03 5.03 -4.42
CA GLY A 111 6.90 4.19 -4.00
C GLY A 111 7.16 2.70 -4.21
N THR A 112 7.73 2.32 -5.35
CA THR A 112 8.11 0.93 -5.64
C THR A 112 9.21 0.44 -4.68
N ALA A 113 10.28 1.23 -4.50
CA ALA A 113 11.38 0.88 -3.61
C ALA A 113 10.90 0.68 -2.16
N LEU A 114 10.13 1.63 -1.64
CA LEU A 114 9.55 1.57 -0.30
C LEU A 114 8.46 0.50 -0.13
N THR A 115 8.14 -0.25 -1.18
CA THR A 115 7.24 -1.41 -1.08
C THR A 115 8.04 -2.70 -1.13
N ILE A 116 8.91 -2.83 -2.12
CA ILE A 116 9.67 -4.07 -2.35
C ILE A 116 10.65 -4.31 -1.21
N PHE A 117 11.40 -3.29 -0.78
CA PHE A 117 12.40 -3.46 0.28
C PHE A 117 11.82 -3.91 1.62
N PRO A 118 10.79 -3.27 2.19
CA PRO A 118 10.21 -3.76 3.45
C PRO A 118 9.49 -5.10 3.28
N LEU A 119 8.87 -5.38 2.14
CA LEU A 119 8.24 -6.68 1.88
C LEU A 119 9.30 -7.80 1.88
N MET A 120 10.42 -7.57 1.18
CA MET A 120 11.54 -8.51 1.11
C MET A 120 12.23 -8.65 2.47
N GLY A 121 12.44 -7.55 3.19
CA GLY A 121 13.02 -7.55 4.53
C GLY A 121 12.16 -8.32 5.54
N ALA A 122 10.83 -8.12 5.50
CA ALA A 122 9.90 -8.88 6.34
C ALA A 122 9.93 -10.38 6.01
N ALA A 123 9.96 -10.74 4.72
CA ALA A 123 10.03 -12.14 4.29
C ALA A 123 11.35 -12.82 4.71
N ILE A 124 12.49 -12.16 4.52
CA ILE A 124 13.80 -12.70 4.93
C ILE A 124 13.87 -12.85 6.44
N LEU A 125 13.46 -11.82 7.20
CA LEU A 125 13.46 -11.87 8.65
C LEU A 125 12.57 -13.02 9.15
N LEU A 126 11.36 -13.15 8.61
CA LEU A 126 10.47 -14.24 8.99
C LEU A 126 11.09 -15.60 8.67
N LEU A 127 11.73 -15.76 7.51
CA LEU A 127 12.41 -17.00 7.12
C LEU A 127 13.53 -17.36 8.09
N THR A 128 14.32 -16.39 8.55
CA THR A 128 15.41 -16.63 9.53
C THR A 128 14.92 -17.02 10.92
N LEU A 129 13.67 -16.71 11.25
CA LEU A 129 13.06 -17.04 12.54
C LEU A 129 12.25 -18.34 12.48
N ALA A 130 11.92 -18.81 11.28
CA ALA A 130 11.13 -20.01 11.04
C ALA A 130 11.99 -21.29 10.92
N VAL A 131 13.30 -21.14 10.72
CA VAL A 131 14.29 -22.23 10.60
C VAL A 131 15.16 -22.25 11.85
#